data_AF-A0A538PNH4-F1
#
_entry.id   AF-A0A538PNH4-F1
#
_cell.length_a   1.000
_cell.length_b   1.000
_cell.length_c   1.000
_cell.angle_alpha   90.00
_cell.angle_beta   90.00
_cell.angle_gamma   90.00
#
_symmetry.space_group_name_H-M   'P 1'
#
loop_
_entity.id
_entity.type
_entity.pdbx_description
1 polymer ?
#
loop_
_entity_poly.entity_id
_entity_poly.type
_entity_poly.pdbx_seq_one_letter_code
_entity_poly.pdbx_strand_id
1 'polypeptide(L)'
;MRIGDLAIDVPVLLAPMAAVTDLPFRTVCEEFGVGLTITEFLSAHALSIGDPKTCGKLTASLDGRRFGVQIFGREPAAMEAAARLAVAIGASLVARR
;
A
#
# COMPACT_ATOMS: atom_id res chain seq x y z
N MET A 1 13.53 -11.95 5.15
CA MET A 1 13.78 -11.41 3.78
C MET A 1 14.10 -9.93 3.87
N ARG A 2 14.79 -9.32 2.88
CA ARG A 2 15.11 -7.89 2.86
C ARG A 2 14.84 -7.28 1.48
N ILE A 3 14.20 -6.12 1.42
CA ILE A 3 13.93 -5.34 0.20
C ILE A 3 14.50 -3.93 0.41
N GLY A 4 15.64 -3.61 -0.21
CA GLY A 4 16.37 -2.39 0.14
C GLY A 4 16.70 -2.36 1.64
N ASP A 5 16.22 -1.34 2.35
CA ASP A 5 16.39 -1.19 3.80
C ASP A 5 15.23 -1.78 4.62
N LEU A 6 14.20 -2.31 3.96
CA LEU A 6 13.06 -2.95 4.60
C LEU A 6 13.39 -4.38 5.00
N ALA A 7 13.56 -4.62 6.30
CA ALA A 7 13.64 -5.96 6.88
C ALA A 7 12.22 -6.55 7.08
N ILE A 8 12.01 -7.77 6.58
CA ILE A 8 10.77 -8.53 6.68
C ILE A 8 11.08 -9.86 7.38
N ASP A 9 10.63 -10.00 8.62
CA ASP A 9 10.98 -11.16 9.47
C ASP A 9 10.33 -12.45 8.95
N VAL A 10 9.03 -12.39 8.67
CA VAL A 10 8.27 -13.49 8.07
C VAL A 10 8.25 -13.32 6.55
N PRO A 11 8.88 -14.21 5.75
CA PRO A 11 8.98 -14.05 4.29
C PRO A 11 7.68 -14.38 3.55
N VAL A 12 6.53 -13.99 4.10
CA VAL A 12 5.19 -14.15 3.53
C VAL A 12 4.59 -12.77 3.38
N LEU A 13 4.16 -12.45 2.15
CA LEU A 13 3.59 -11.14 1.81
C LEU A 13 2.18 -11.35 1.29
N LEU A 14 1.27 -10.49 1.71
CA LEU A 14 -0.07 -10.45 1.13
C LEU A 14 -0.01 -9.66 -0.18
N ALA A 15 -0.37 -10.32 -1.29
CA ALA A 15 -0.40 -9.71 -2.61
C ALA A 15 -1.54 -8.68 -2.73
N PRO A 16 -1.36 -7.58 -3.48
CA PRO A 16 -2.42 -6.61 -3.72
C PRO A 16 -3.51 -7.22 -4.59
N MET A 17 -4.77 -7.14 -4.15
CA MET A 17 -5.93 -7.62 -4.90
C MET A 17 -7.06 -6.59 -4.80
N ALA A 18 -7.45 -6.04 -5.95
CA ALA A 18 -8.52 -5.05 -6.01
C ALA A 18 -9.84 -5.64 -5.46
N ALA A 19 -10.53 -4.86 -4.63
CA ALA A 19 -11.75 -5.23 -3.91
C ALA A 19 -11.61 -6.44 -2.94
N VAL A 20 -10.39 -6.84 -2.59
CA VAL A 20 -10.15 -7.92 -1.62
C VAL A 20 -9.22 -7.46 -0.49
N THR A 21 -8.06 -6.88 -0.80
CA THR A 21 -7.08 -6.45 0.21
C THR A 21 -7.36 -5.05 0.76
N ASP A 22 -8.58 -4.86 1.26
CA ASP A 22 -8.98 -3.67 2.00
C ASP A 22 -8.38 -3.64 3.42
N LEU A 23 -8.66 -2.60 4.20
CA LEU A 23 -8.10 -2.46 5.54
C LEU A 23 -8.53 -3.62 6.47
N PRO A 24 -9.83 -3.97 6.61
CA PRO A 24 -10.23 -5.11 7.44
C PRO A 24 -9.53 -6.42 7.07
N PHE A 25 -9.43 -6.76 5.79
CA PHE A 25 -8.78 -8.00 5.37
C PHE A 25 -7.28 -8.00 5.71
N ARG A 26 -6.59 -6.87 5.46
CA ARG A 26 -5.18 -6.73 5.82
C ARG A 26 -4.95 -6.83 7.32
N THR A 27 -5.81 -6.23 8.13
CA THR A 27 -5.76 -6.32 9.59
C THR A 27 -5.78 -7.78 10.04
N VAL A 28 -6.73 -8.57 9.53
CA VAL A 28 -6.81 -9.99 9.87
C VAL A 28 -5.53 -10.71 9.47
N CYS A 29 -5.02 -10.51 8.25
CA CYS A 29 -3.75 -11.13 7.83
C CYS A 29 -2.55 -10.73 8.71
N GLU A 30 -2.52 -9.50 9.20
CA GLU A 30 -1.51 -9.02 10.15
C GLU A 30 -1.61 -9.74 11.49
N GLU A 31 -2.81 -9.91 12.04
CA GLU A 31 -3.05 -10.70 13.26
C GLU A 31 -2.55 -12.15 13.14
N PHE A 32 -2.61 -12.73 11.93
CA PHE A 32 -2.05 -14.06 11.63
C PHE A 32 -0.54 -14.08 11.34
N GLY A 33 0.16 -12.94 11.45
CA GLY A 33 1.63 -12.89 11.39
C GLY A 33 2.21 -12.82 9.98
N VAL A 34 1.48 -12.29 8.99
CA VAL A 34 2.07 -11.96 7.69
C VAL A 34 3.21 -10.94 7.85
N GLY A 35 4.26 -11.05 7.04
CA GLY A 35 5.43 -10.17 7.17
C GLY A 35 5.20 -8.76 6.60
N LEU A 36 4.37 -8.64 5.56
CA LEU A 36 4.00 -7.36 4.96
C LEU A 36 2.64 -7.48 4.26
N THR A 37 1.76 -6.51 4.47
CA THR A 37 0.55 -6.36 3.67
C THR A 37 0.72 -5.28 2.62
N ILE A 38 -0.01 -5.39 1.52
CA ILE A 38 -0.04 -4.38 0.45
C ILE A 38 -1.50 -3.97 0.23
N THR A 39 -1.75 -2.67 0.05
CA THR A 39 -3.09 -2.15 -0.26
C THR A 39 -3.67 -2.76 -1.55
N GLU A 40 -4.94 -2.51 -1.82
CA GLU A 40 -5.49 -2.65 -3.18
C GLU A 40 -4.67 -1.88 -4.23
N PHE A 41 -4.95 -2.14 -5.52
CA PHE A 41 -4.45 -1.33 -6.63
C PHE A 41 -5.09 0.06 -6.64
N LEU A 42 -4.30 1.09 -6.32
CA LEU A 42 -4.76 2.47 -6.29
C LEU A 42 -4.38 3.22 -7.58
N SER A 43 -5.36 3.89 -8.19
CA SER A 43 -5.12 4.71 -9.37
C SER A 43 -4.32 5.95 -8.99
N ALA A 44 -3.13 6.11 -9.57
CA ALA A 44 -2.29 7.27 -9.34
C ALA A 44 -2.98 8.57 -9.80
N HIS A 45 -3.74 8.50 -10.90
CA HIS A 45 -4.53 9.64 -11.36
C HIS A 45 -5.61 10.01 -10.34
N ALA A 46 -6.39 9.05 -9.85
CA ALA A 46 -7.44 9.31 -8.87
C ALA A 46 -6.89 9.88 -7.57
N LEU A 47 -5.75 9.36 -7.09
CA LEU A 47 -5.03 9.92 -5.94
C LEU A 47 -4.54 11.36 -6.21
N SER A 48 -4.01 11.63 -7.40
CA SER A 48 -3.48 12.96 -7.75
C SER A 48 -4.54 14.06 -7.78
N ILE A 49 -5.78 13.72 -8.13
CA ILE A 49 -6.92 14.66 -8.14
C ILE A 49 -7.71 14.64 -6.83
N GLY A 50 -7.29 13.85 -5.83
CA GLY A 50 -7.96 13.77 -4.53
C GLY A 50 -9.31 13.07 -4.55
N ASP A 51 -9.52 12.07 -5.41
CA ASP A 51 -10.75 11.28 -5.44
C ASP A 51 -11.06 10.69 -4.05
N PRO A 52 -12.18 11.04 -3.40
CA PRO A 52 -12.46 10.65 -2.02
C PRO A 52 -12.48 9.13 -1.81
N LYS A 53 -12.98 8.38 -2.81
CA LYS A 53 -13.07 6.92 -2.73
C LYS A 53 -11.69 6.28 -2.73
N THR A 54 -10.79 6.74 -3.61
CA THR A 54 -9.43 6.20 -3.71
C THR A 54 -8.57 6.66 -2.54
N CYS A 55 -8.67 7.93 -2.13
CA CYS A 55 -7.98 8.43 -0.94
C CYS A 55 -8.42 7.70 0.33
N GLY A 56 -9.71 7.36 0.47
CA GLY A 56 -10.21 6.57 1.61
C GLY A 56 -9.68 5.13 1.68
N LYS A 57 -9.12 4.61 0.58
CA LYS A 57 -8.43 3.31 0.55
C LYS A 57 -6.94 3.42 0.91
N LEU A 58 -6.37 4.62 0.84
CA LEU A 58 -5.00 4.91 1.20
C LEU A 58 -4.90 5.03 2.74
N THR A 59 -5.12 3.91 3.41
CA THR A 59 -5.17 3.84 4.87
C THR A 59 -4.06 2.95 5.40
N ALA A 60 -3.28 3.49 6.33
CA ALA A 60 -2.21 2.78 7.00
C ALA A 60 -2.75 1.53 7.70
N SER A 61 -1.90 0.50 7.78
CA SER A 61 -2.19 -0.69 8.58
C SER A 61 -2.21 -0.37 10.08
N LEU A 62 -2.84 -1.24 10.87
CA LEU A 62 -2.99 -1.02 12.31
C LEU A 62 -1.63 -1.07 13.03
N ASP A 63 -1.57 -0.35 14.15
CA ASP A 63 -0.50 -0.42 15.15
C ASP A 63 0.94 -0.25 14.63
N GLY A 64 1.13 0.60 13.61
CA GLY A 64 2.47 0.92 13.09
C GLY A 64 3.17 -0.25 12.41
N ARG A 65 2.45 -1.33 12.07
CA ARG A 65 2.96 -2.41 11.24
C ARG A 65 3.38 -1.87 9.88
N ARG A 66 4.47 -2.42 9.36
CA ARG A 66 4.96 -2.06 8.02
C ARG A 66 3.96 -2.55 6.99
N PHE A 67 3.62 -1.68 6.03
CA PHE A 67 2.74 -2.00 4.92
C PHE A 67 3.28 -1.40 3.63
N GLY A 68 2.83 -1.95 2.50
CA GLY A 68 3.11 -1.44 1.17
C GLY A 68 1.88 -0.81 0.52
N VAL A 69 2.12 0.07 -0.43
CA VAL A 69 1.08 0.64 -1.29
C VAL A 69 1.38 0.29 -2.73
N GLN A 70 0.37 -0.21 -3.45
CA GLN A 70 0.45 -0.49 -4.88
C GLN A 70 -0.27 0.61 -5.66
N ILE A 71 0.48 1.38 -6.45
CA ILE A 71 -0.07 2.38 -7.37
C ILE A 71 0.04 1.92 -8.83
N PHE A 72 -0.84 2.42 -9.69
CA PHE A 72 -0.78 2.21 -11.13
C PHE A 72 -1.18 3.47 -11.89
N GLY A 73 -0.59 3.67 -13.06
CA GLY A 73 -0.83 4.85 -13.87
C GLY A 73 0.21 5.00 -14.98
N ARG A 74 -0.07 5.87 -15.94
CA ARG A 74 0.82 6.14 -17.08
C ARG A 74 1.48 7.51 -17.03
N GLU A 75 0.90 8.43 -16.27
CA GLU A 75 1.35 9.82 -16.23
C GLU A 75 2.37 9.97 -15.07
N PRO A 76 3.62 10.39 -15.37
CA PRO A 76 4.68 10.45 -14.37
C PRO A 76 4.38 11.37 -13.18
N ALA A 77 3.76 12.53 -13.38
CA ALA A 77 3.48 13.47 -12.30
C ALA A 77 2.44 12.92 -11.31
N ALA A 78 1.43 12.20 -11.79
CA ALA A 78 0.43 11.52 -10.99
C ALA A 78 1.04 10.35 -10.24
N MET A 79 1.92 9.57 -10.88
CA MET A 79 2.67 8.50 -10.21
C MET A 79 3.54 9.05 -9.07
N GLU A 80 4.22 10.16 -9.30
CA GLU A 80 5.02 10.84 -8.27
C GLU A 80 4.14 11.37 -7.12
N ALA A 81 3.05 12.07 -7.44
CA ALA A 81 2.12 12.58 -6.43
C ALA A 81 1.54 11.45 -5.56
N ALA A 82 1.09 10.36 -6.20
CA ALA A 82 0.57 9.19 -5.51
C ALA A 82 1.63 8.51 -4.63
N ALA A 83 2.87 8.38 -5.11
CA ALA A 83 3.97 7.83 -4.32
C ALA A 83 4.29 8.69 -3.10
N ARG A 84 4.29 10.03 -3.24
CA ARG A 84 4.47 10.96 -2.12
C ARG A 84 3.36 10.82 -1.08
N LEU A 85 2.10 10.70 -1.50
CA LEU A 85 0.98 10.47 -0.59
C LEU A 85 1.14 9.14 0.17
N ALA A 86 1.53 8.07 -0.53
CA ALA A 86 1.79 6.77 0.10
C ALA A 86 2.90 6.86 1.16
N VAL A 87 4.01 7.53 0.87
CA VAL A 87 5.09 7.74 1.85
C VAL A 87 4.62 8.61 3.02
N ALA A 88 3.81 9.64 2.76
CA ALA A 88 3.30 10.54 3.79
C ALA A 88 2.43 9.84 4.85
N ILE A 89 1.73 8.76 4.47
CA ILE A 89 0.97 7.92 5.41
C ILE A 89 1.80 6.79 6.05
N GLY A 90 3.11 6.74 5.80
CA GLY A 90 4.02 5.78 6.41
C GLY A 90 4.21 4.47 5.65
N ALA A 91 3.85 4.41 4.36
CA ALA A 91 4.12 3.21 3.56
C ALA A 91 5.62 2.89 3.55
N SER A 92 5.96 1.65 3.91
CA SER A 92 7.35 1.15 3.92
C SER A 92 7.82 0.67 2.55
N LEU A 93 6.88 0.47 1.62
CA LEU A 93 7.11 0.04 0.26
C LEU A 93 6.09 0.72 -0.66
N VAL A 94 6.54 1.29 -1.78
CA VAL A 94 5.66 1.77 -2.85
C VAL A 94 5.97 0.97 -4.11
N ALA A 95 5.03 0.13 -4.53
CA ALA A 95 5.12 -0.66 -5.74
C ALA A 95 4.35 0.01 -6.88
N ARG A 96 4.88 -0.11 -8.10
CA ARG A 96 4.25 0.42 -9.32
C ARG A 96 3.89 -0.71 -10.28
N ARG A 97 2.78 -0.56 -11.01
CA ARG A 97 2.40 -1.37 -12.15
C ARG A 97 2.24 -0.49 -13.39
#